data_AF-A0A182PW77-F1
#
_entry.id   AF-A0A182PW77-F1
#
_cell.length_a   1.000
_cell.length_b   1.000
_cell.length_c   1.000
_cell.angle_alpha   90.00
_cell.angle_beta   90.00
_cell.angle_gamma   90.00
#
_symmetry.space_group_name_H-M   'P 1'
#
loop_
_entity.id
_entity.type
_entity.pdbx_description
1 polymer ?
#
loop_
_entity_poly.entity_id
_entity_poly.type
_entity_poly.pdbx_seq_one_letter_code
_entity_poly.pdbx_strand_id
1 'polypeptide(L)'
;MCRKRPKARQFFLFNDILVYGNIVIGKKKYNKQHLIPLEEVQLQALEDNGQYRNGWLIRTATKSFAVYAATQTEKQEWMAHINKCIEDLLRKSGKKPVETHAAVWVPDSEATICMHCKKTQFTMINRRHHCRNCGAVVCGPCSSKKFILPGQSNKPLRVCLDCYDNLTSMKRDGNKALAGNNNKPANSTESSGEDDSGDDEETLKDNETHDE
;
A
#
# COMPACT_ATOMS: atom_id res chain seq x y z
N MET A 1 -2.55 0.94 -14.07
CA MET A 1 -1.56 2.02 -13.93
C MET A 1 -0.56 2.00 -15.06
N CYS A 2 -0.61 3.03 -15.89
CA CYS A 2 0.35 3.21 -16.96
C CYS A 2 1.31 4.31 -16.50
N ARG A 3 2.53 3.93 -16.11
CA ARG A 3 3.49 4.83 -15.48
C ARG A 3 4.11 5.85 -16.45
N LYS A 4 4.06 5.54 -17.75
CA LYS A 4 4.68 6.34 -18.81
C LYS A 4 3.70 7.28 -19.52
N ARG A 5 2.53 6.76 -19.92
CA ARG A 5 1.49 7.49 -20.68
C ARG A 5 0.13 6.85 -20.39
N PRO A 6 -0.99 7.60 -20.48
CA PRO A 6 -2.33 7.02 -20.47
C PRO A 6 -2.45 5.88 -21.49
N LYS A 7 -3.24 4.86 -21.16
CA LYS A 7 -3.59 3.79 -22.11
C LYS A 7 -5.09 3.60 -22.07
N ALA A 8 -5.70 3.47 -23.25
CA ALA A 8 -7.08 3.07 -23.38
C ALA A 8 -7.31 1.73 -22.66
N ARG A 9 -8.39 1.66 -21.90
CA ARG A 9 -8.82 0.49 -21.13
C ARG A 9 -10.34 0.45 -21.13
N GLN A 10 -10.89 -0.76 -21.10
CA GLN A 10 -12.30 -0.97 -20.89
C GLN A 10 -12.56 -1.17 -19.39
N PHE A 11 -13.63 -0.54 -18.92
CA PHE A 11 -14.14 -0.66 -17.56
C PHE A 11 -15.57 -1.20 -17.62
N PHE A 12 -15.91 -2.07 -16.68
CA PHE A 12 -17.23 -2.63 -16.50
C PHE A 12 -17.62 -2.42 -15.04
N LEU A 13 -18.72 -1.72 -14.81
CA LEU A 13 -19.28 -1.51 -13.48
C LEU A 13 -20.38 -2.54 -13.24
N PHE A 14 -20.24 -3.27 -12.15
CA PHE A 14 -21.31 -4.07 -11.56
C PHE A 14 -21.72 -3.42 -10.23
N ASN A 15 -22.76 -3.96 -9.60
CA ASN A 15 -23.32 -3.40 -8.37
C ASN A 15 -22.35 -3.48 -7.17
N ASP A 16 -21.40 -4.41 -7.19
CA ASP A 16 -20.47 -4.73 -6.10
C ASP A 16 -18.99 -4.67 -6.51
N ILE A 17 -18.69 -4.73 -7.81
CA ILE A 17 -17.33 -4.75 -8.34
C ILE A 17 -17.14 -3.82 -9.54
N LEU A 18 -15.96 -3.20 -9.62
CA LEU A 18 -15.46 -2.54 -10.81
C LEU A 18 -14.39 -3.42 -11.47
N VAL A 19 -14.57 -3.75 -12.74
CA VAL A 19 -13.67 -4.61 -13.51
C VAL A 19 -12.99 -3.81 -14.60
N TYR A 20 -11.67 -3.95 -14.74
CA TYR A 20 -10.94 -3.31 -15.85
C TYR A 20 -9.78 -4.18 -16.36
N GLY A 21 -9.47 -4.09 -17.66
CA GLY A 21 -8.41 -4.91 -18.27
C GLY A 21 -8.42 -4.87 -19.79
N ASN A 22 -7.57 -5.71 -20.40
CA ASN A 22 -7.72 -6.04 -21.82
C ASN A 22 -8.71 -7.19 -21.90
N ILE A 23 -9.91 -6.90 -22.39
CA ILE A 23 -11.04 -7.81 -22.41
C ILE A 23 -11.39 -8.08 -23.89
N VAL A 24 -11.16 -9.30 -24.37
CA VAL A 24 -11.46 -9.73 -25.75
C VAL A 24 -12.84 -10.38 -25.80
N ILE A 25 -13.86 -9.64 -26.24
CA ILE A 25 -15.23 -10.13 -26.40
C ILE A 25 -15.34 -10.97 -27.69
N GLY A 26 -15.49 -12.30 -27.55
CA GLY A 26 -15.49 -13.29 -28.64
C GLY A 26 -14.62 -14.54 -28.32
N LYS A 27 -14.24 -15.35 -29.33
CA LYS A 27 -13.41 -16.57 -29.19
C LYS A 27 -11.92 -16.30 -28.84
N LYS A 28 -11.58 -15.46 -27.85
CA LYS A 28 -10.22 -15.42 -27.26
C LYS A 28 -10.11 -14.73 -25.89
N LYS A 29 -9.04 -15.09 -25.18
CA LYS A 29 -8.87 -15.10 -23.70
C LYS A 29 -8.77 -13.74 -22.97
N TYR A 30 -9.35 -13.75 -21.76
CA TYR A 30 -9.30 -12.73 -20.71
C TYR A 30 -8.28 -13.04 -19.61
N ASN A 31 -6.97 -13.05 -19.91
CA ASN A 31 -5.97 -13.53 -18.95
C ASN A 31 -5.50 -12.51 -17.89
N LYS A 32 -6.01 -11.27 -17.87
CA LYS A 32 -5.47 -10.17 -17.02
C LYS A 32 -6.50 -9.12 -16.59
N GLN A 33 -7.70 -9.55 -16.16
CA GLN A 33 -8.67 -8.61 -15.59
C GLN A 33 -8.31 -8.24 -14.15
N HIS A 34 -8.54 -6.98 -13.80
CA HIS A 34 -8.42 -6.48 -12.44
C HIS A 34 -9.82 -6.31 -11.88
N LEU A 35 -10.09 -6.97 -10.76
CA LEU A 35 -11.33 -6.87 -10.00
C LEU A 35 -11.10 -5.91 -8.84
N ILE A 36 -11.97 -4.93 -8.66
CA ILE A 36 -11.94 -3.98 -7.54
C ILE A 36 -13.28 -4.06 -6.81
N PRO A 37 -13.33 -4.59 -5.58
CA PRO A 37 -14.51 -4.49 -4.74
C PRO A 37 -14.87 -3.02 -4.51
N LEU A 38 -16.12 -2.64 -4.79
CA LEU A 38 -16.55 -1.24 -4.66
C LEU A 38 -16.54 -0.77 -3.21
N GLU A 39 -16.70 -1.66 -2.24
CA GLU A 39 -16.63 -1.32 -0.81
C GLU A 39 -15.27 -0.70 -0.39
N GLU A 40 -14.21 -0.92 -1.18
CA GLU A 40 -12.87 -0.37 -0.94
C GLU A 40 -12.57 0.90 -1.75
N VAL A 41 -13.51 1.34 -2.59
CA VAL A 41 -13.30 2.42 -3.55
C VAL A 41 -13.67 3.77 -2.93
N GLN A 42 -12.77 4.74 -3.09
CA GLN A 42 -13.08 6.15 -2.93
C GLN A 42 -12.74 6.89 -4.22
N LEU A 43 -13.65 7.77 -4.65
CA LEU A 43 -13.44 8.63 -5.81
C LEU A 43 -13.00 10.04 -5.41
N GLN A 44 -12.11 10.62 -6.20
CA GLN A 44 -11.71 12.02 -6.05
C GLN A 44 -11.62 12.66 -7.43
N ALA A 45 -12.37 13.73 -7.67
CA ALA A 45 -12.28 14.48 -8.93
C ALA A 45 -10.88 15.08 -9.10
N LEU A 46 -10.37 15.07 -10.33
CA LEU A 46 -9.15 15.78 -10.70
C LEU A 46 -9.51 17.04 -11.47
N GLU A 47 -8.72 18.09 -11.25
CA GLU A 47 -8.75 19.31 -12.03
C GLU A 47 -8.19 19.05 -13.43
N ASP A 48 -8.71 19.79 -14.42
CA ASP A 48 -8.21 19.75 -15.78
C ASP A 48 -6.83 20.43 -15.84
N ASN A 49 -5.84 19.78 -16.47
CA ASN A 49 -4.51 20.33 -16.67
C ASN A 49 -4.00 20.02 -18.08
N GLY A 50 -4.06 21.03 -18.95
CA GLY A 50 -3.64 20.93 -20.35
C GLY A 50 -4.35 19.79 -21.08
N GLN A 51 -3.60 18.77 -21.47
CA GLN A 51 -4.11 17.59 -22.17
C GLN A 51 -4.87 16.59 -21.27
N TYR A 52 -4.74 16.71 -19.94
CA TYR A 52 -5.40 15.83 -18.98
C TYR A 52 -6.70 16.45 -18.53
N ARG A 53 -7.82 16.02 -19.13
CA ARG A 53 -9.15 16.57 -18.87
C ARG A 53 -10.13 15.47 -18.50
N ASN A 54 -11.20 15.85 -17.80
CA ASN A 54 -12.25 14.92 -17.40
C ASN A 54 -11.69 13.75 -16.55
N GLY A 55 -10.72 14.05 -15.68
CA GLY A 55 -10.06 13.06 -14.84
C GLY A 55 -10.68 12.87 -13.46
N TRP A 56 -10.53 11.67 -12.89
CA TRP A 56 -10.75 11.37 -11.47
C TRP A 56 -9.82 10.25 -10.99
N LEU A 57 -9.58 10.20 -9.68
CA LEU A 57 -8.86 9.11 -9.03
C LEU A 57 -9.85 8.04 -8.59
N ILE A 58 -9.48 6.79 -8.86
CA ILE A 58 -10.02 5.61 -8.19
C ILE A 58 -9.00 5.23 -7.13
N ARG A 59 -9.34 5.42 -5.86
CA ARG A 59 -8.49 5.08 -4.71
C ARG A 59 -8.96 3.76 -4.12
N THR A 60 -8.01 2.86 -3.86
CA THR A 60 -8.29 1.54 -3.25
C THR A 60 -7.20 1.21 -2.23
N ALA A 61 -7.43 0.23 -1.36
CA ALA A 61 -6.45 -0.20 -0.36
C ALA A 61 -5.13 -0.63 -1.00
N THR A 62 -5.18 -1.32 -2.15
CA THR A 62 -4.00 -1.91 -2.79
C THR A 62 -3.41 -1.08 -3.93
N LYS A 63 -4.24 -0.28 -4.63
CA LYS A 63 -3.81 0.42 -5.85
C LYS A 63 -4.71 1.59 -6.22
N SER A 64 -4.17 2.80 -6.12
CA SER A 64 -4.84 4.03 -6.54
C SER A 64 -4.33 4.52 -7.89
N PHE A 65 -5.21 5.03 -8.75
CA PHE A 65 -4.85 5.50 -10.08
C PHE A 65 -5.84 6.51 -10.66
N ALA A 66 -5.34 7.38 -11.52
CA ALA A 66 -6.16 8.27 -12.32
C ALA A 66 -6.76 7.56 -13.54
N VAL A 67 -7.99 7.92 -13.86
CA VAL A 67 -8.68 7.60 -15.11
C VAL A 67 -9.21 8.91 -15.71
N TYR A 68 -9.41 8.89 -17.02
CA TYR A 68 -9.85 10.05 -17.80
C TYR A 68 -10.91 9.59 -18.78
N ALA A 69 -12.02 10.31 -18.84
CA ALA A 69 -13.10 10.09 -19.78
C ALA A 69 -12.92 10.95 -21.05
N ALA A 70 -13.60 10.58 -22.13
CA ALA A 70 -13.60 11.35 -23.36
C ALA A 70 -14.33 12.69 -23.18
N THR A 71 -15.39 12.70 -22.36
CA THR A 71 -16.22 13.88 -22.11
C THR A 71 -16.42 14.15 -20.63
N GLN A 72 -16.77 15.39 -20.31
CA GLN A 72 -17.13 15.79 -18.94
C GLN A 72 -18.39 15.06 -18.46
N THR A 73 -19.37 14.86 -19.35
CA THR A 73 -20.59 14.09 -19.06
C THR A 73 -20.25 12.65 -18.69
N GLU A 74 -19.40 11.98 -19.47
CA GLU A 74 -18.96 10.61 -19.18
C GLU A 74 -18.25 10.54 -17.81
N LYS A 75 -17.36 11.49 -17.48
CA LYS A 75 -16.77 11.59 -16.12
C LYS A 75 -17.85 11.67 -15.04
N GLN A 76 -18.81 12.57 -15.20
CA GLN A 76 -19.85 12.80 -14.20
C GLN A 76 -20.73 11.57 -13.99
N GLU A 77 -21.18 10.94 -15.08
CA GLU A 77 -22.02 9.74 -15.02
C GLU A 77 -21.28 8.56 -14.39
N TRP A 78 -20.03 8.32 -14.77
CA TRP A 78 -19.22 7.26 -14.16
C TRP A 78 -19.01 7.47 -12.66
N MET A 79 -18.62 8.68 -12.26
CA MET A 79 -18.43 8.98 -10.84
C MET A 79 -19.74 8.84 -10.05
N ALA A 80 -20.85 9.34 -10.59
CA ALA A 80 -22.16 9.26 -9.94
C ALA A 80 -22.63 7.81 -9.78
N HIS A 81 -22.52 6.99 -10.83
CA HIS A 81 -22.94 5.59 -10.77
C HIS A 81 -22.08 4.76 -9.82
N ILE A 82 -20.76 4.95 -9.83
CA ILE A 82 -19.87 4.26 -8.89
C ILE A 82 -20.21 4.67 -7.45
N ASN A 83 -20.36 5.96 -7.16
CA ASN A 83 -20.73 6.43 -5.81
C ASN A 83 -22.06 5.85 -5.35
N LYS A 84 -23.07 5.81 -6.22
CA LYS A 84 -24.37 5.19 -5.92
C LYS A 84 -24.22 3.71 -5.55
N CYS A 85 -23.45 2.94 -6.32
CA CYS A 85 -23.19 1.54 -6.00
C CYS A 85 -22.48 1.38 -4.64
N ILE A 86 -21.50 2.23 -4.34
CA ILE A 86 -20.78 2.22 -3.05
C ILE A 86 -21.75 2.51 -1.90
N GLU A 87 -22.56 3.56 -2.00
CA GLU A 87 -23.55 3.93 -0.99
C GLU A 87 -24.55 2.80 -0.74
N ASP A 88 -25.08 2.20 -1.80
CA ASP A 88 -26.01 1.07 -1.70
C ASP A 88 -25.38 -0.15 -1.01
N LEU A 89 -24.11 -0.46 -1.30
CA LEU A 89 -23.37 -1.56 -0.67
C LEU A 89 -23.10 -1.31 0.81
N LEU A 90 -22.63 -0.10 1.16
CA LEU A 90 -22.34 0.25 2.54
C LEU A 90 -23.62 0.26 3.38
N ARG A 91 -24.73 0.78 2.83
CA ARG A 91 -26.04 0.73 3.49
C ARG A 91 -26.51 -0.71 3.73
N LYS A 92 -26.33 -1.62 2.77
CA LYS A 92 -26.75 -3.02 2.90
C LYS A 92 -25.85 -3.83 3.84
N SER A 93 -24.55 -3.56 3.85
CA SER A 93 -23.57 -4.31 4.64
C SER A 93 -23.39 -3.80 6.07
N GLY A 94 -23.78 -2.54 6.35
CA GLY A 94 -23.50 -1.87 7.62
C GLY A 94 -22.02 -1.59 7.87
N LYS A 95 -21.15 -1.83 6.87
CA LYS A 95 -19.71 -1.54 6.97
C LYS A 95 -19.44 -0.04 6.87
N LYS A 96 -18.35 0.40 7.47
CA LYS A 96 -17.82 1.76 7.28
C LYS A 96 -16.96 1.84 6.01
N PRO A 97 -16.87 3.01 5.35
CA PRO A 97 -15.94 3.23 4.26
C PRO A 97 -14.49 2.96 4.67
N VAL A 98 -13.68 2.45 3.74
CA VAL A 98 -12.24 2.32 3.94
C VAL A 98 -11.61 3.71 3.92
N GLU A 99 -10.84 4.06 4.96
CA GLU A 99 -10.18 5.38 5.05
C GLU A 99 -8.73 5.37 4.56
N THR A 100 -8.09 4.20 4.55
CA THR A 100 -6.69 4.04 4.16
C THR A 100 -6.57 3.49 2.74
N HIS A 101 -5.97 4.27 1.85
CA HIS A 101 -5.78 3.92 0.46
C HIS A 101 -4.30 3.95 0.06
N ALA A 102 -3.93 3.14 -0.93
CA ALA A 102 -2.60 3.20 -1.52
C ALA A 102 -2.33 4.58 -2.13
N ALA A 103 -1.07 5.02 -2.12
CA ALA A 103 -0.70 6.28 -2.77
C ALA A 103 -0.90 6.21 -4.29
N VAL A 104 -1.30 7.35 -4.86
CA VAL A 104 -1.26 7.58 -6.30
C VAL A 104 0.20 7.80 -6.69
N TRP A 105 0.68 7.08 -7.69
CA TRP A 105 2.07 7.19 -8.10
C TRP A 105 2.27 8.38 -9.03
N VAL A 106 3.32 9.14 -8.77
CA VAL A 106 3.74 10.22 -9.67
C VAL A 106 4.15 9.61 -11.02
N PRO A 107 3.62 10.11 -12.16
CA PRO A 107 3.99 9.64 -13.49
C PRO A 107 5.49 9.77 -13.77
N ASP A 108 6.07 8.80 -14.48
CA ASP A 108 7.50 8.80 -14.82
C ASP A 108 7.91 10.03 -15.63
N SER A 109 6.99 10.53 -16.46
CA SER A 109 7.17 11.72 -17.30
C SER A 109 7.29 13.02 -16.50
N GLU A 110 6.73 13.07 -15.30
CA GLU A 110 6.75 14.24 -14.42
C GLU A 110 7.99 14.27 -13.51
N ALA A 111 8.72 13.16 -13.43
CA ALA A 111 9.91 13.04 -12.60
C ALA A 111 11.15 12.76 -13.45
N THR A 112 11.88 13.81 -13.82
CA THR A 112 13.19 13.71 -14.51
C THR A 112 14.35 13.52 -13.53
N ILE A 113 14.16 13.89 -12.26
CA ILE A 113 15.15 13.80 -11.18
C ILE A 113 14.53 13.15 -9.94
N CYS A 114 15.35 12.50 -9.10
CA CYS A 114 14.87 11.88 -7.87
C CYS A 114 14.19 12.90 -6.96
N MET A 115 12.97 12.57 -6.51
CA MET A 115 12.16 13.48 -5.71
C MET A 115 12.65 13.68 -4.26
N HIS A 116 13.54 12.82 -3.74
CA HIS A 116 14.16 13.01 -2.42
C HIS A 116 15.50 13.71 -2.53
N CYS A 117 16.52 13.05 -3.12
CA CYS A 117 17.87 13.62 -3.09
C CYS A 117 18.05 14.85 -4.00
N LYS A 118 17.16 15.05 -5.00
CA LYS A 118 17.27 16.10 -6.03
C LYS A 118 18.63 16.15 -6.76
N LYS A 119 19.42 15.07 -6.68
CA LYS A 119 20.78 14.97 -7.25
C LYS A 119 20.83 13.98 -8.40
N THR A 120 20.11 12.86 -8.29
CA THR A 120 20.14 11.79 -9.30
C THR A 120 19.18 12.11 -10.43
N GLN A 121 19.70 12.47 -11.60
CA GLN A 121 18.93 12.51 -12.84
C GLN A 121 18.64 11.10 -13.34
N PHE A 122 17.40 10.84 -13.76
CA PHE A 122 17.00 9.54 -14.25
C PHE A 122 17.38 9.33 -15.71
N THR A 123 18.02 8.20 -15.98
CA THR A 123 18.49 7.78 -17.31
C THR A 123 18.19 6.29 -17.52
N MET A 124 18.66 5.69 -18.62
CA MET A 124 18.54 4.24 -18.83
C MET A 124 19.33 3.43 -17.79
N ILE A 125 20.41 4.00 -17.25
CA ILE A 125 21.24 3.42 -16.19
C ILE A 125 20.66 3.78 -14.82
N ASN A 126 20.38 5.06 -14.58
CA ASN A 126 19.74 5.53 -13.35
C ASN A 126 18.23 5.36 -13.42
N ARG A 127 17.76 4.15 -13.11
CA ARG A 127 16.34 3.78 -13.24
C ARG A 127 15.48 4.44 -12.17
N ARG A 128 14.22 4.73 -12.56
CA ARG A 128 13.17 5.21 -11.65
C ARG A 128 12.64 4.08 -10.78
N HIS A 129 12.32 4.41 -9.53
CA HIS A 129 11.56 3.55 -8.63
C HIS A 129 10.44 4.33 -7.98
N HIS A 130 9.36 3.67 -7.59
CA HIS A 130 8.28 4.29 -6.83
C HIS A 130 8.28 3.80 -5.38
N CYS A 131 8.14 4.74 -4.45
CA CYS A 131 7.78 4.42 -3.06
C CYS A 131 6.32 3.94 -3.02
N ARG A 132 6.06 2.76 -2.45
CA ARG A 132 4.68 2.24 -2.35
C ARG A 132 3.84 2.97 -1.30
N ASN A 133 4.48 3.62 -0.33
CA ASN A 133 3.80 4.37 0.72
C ASN A 133 3.37 5.77 0.25
N CYS A 134 4.27 6.56 -0.33
CA CYS A 134 3.99 7.94 -0.72
C CYS A 134 3.84 8.19 -2.23
N GLY A 135 4.12 7.20 -3.09
CA GLY A 135 3.97 7.34 -4.54
C GLY A 135 5.07 8.13 -5.26
N ALA A 136 6.02 8.72 -4.54
CA ALA A 136 7.13 9.51 -5.12
C ALA A 136 8.06 8.66 -6.01
N VAL A 137 8.65 9.31 -7.02
CA VAL A 137 9.67 8.74 -7.92
C VAL A 137 11.06 9.00 -7.38
N VAL A 138 11.80 7.92 -7.12
CA VAL A 138 13.01 7.91 -6.29
C VAL A 138 14.09 7.05 -6.93
N CYS A 139 15.37 7.36 -6.67
CA CYS A 139 16.48 6.52 -7.12
C CYS A 139 16.69 5.30 -6.20
N GLY A 140 17.53 4.36 -6.64
CA GLY A 140 17.84 3.14 -5.89
C GLY A 140 18.34 3.43 -4.47
N PRO A 141 19.35 4.30 -4.29
CA PRO A 141 19.86 4.68 -2.96
C PRO A 141 18.79 5.27 -2.03
N CYS A 142 17.92 6.17 -2.52
CA CYS A 142 16.85 6.76 -1.72
C CYS A 142 15.68 5.81 -1.41
N SER A 143 15.74 4.55 -1.85
CA SER A 143 14.69 3.55 -1.63
C SER A 143 15.24 2.15 -1.43
N SER A 144 16.38 2.04 -0.74
CA SER A 144 17.05 0.77 -0.48
C SER A 144 16.29 -0.14 0.49
N LYS A 145 15.30 0.40 1.21
CA LYS A 145 14.52 -0.33 2.22
C LYS A 145 13.16 -0.82 1.71
N LYS A 146 12.63 -1.81 2.42
CA LYS A 146 11.28 -2.35 2.22
C LYS A 146 10.53 -2.40 3.54
N PHE A 147 9.22 -2.22 3.50
CA PHE A 147 8.34 -2.26 4.66
C PHE A 147 7.05 -3.02 4.32
N ILE A 148 6.45 -3.71 5.29
CA ILE A 148 5.13 -4.35 5.12
C ILE A 148 4.08 -3.26 5.25
N LEU A 149 3.35 -2.97 4.17
CA LEU A 149 2.27 -1.97 4.17
C LEU A 149 0.94 -2.70 4.37
N PRO A 150 0.31 -2.62 5.57
CA PRO A 150 -0.99 -3.23 5.81
C PRO A 150 -2.02 -2.76 4.79
N GLY A 151 -2.90 -3.66 4.35
CA GLY A 151 -3.91 -3.37 3.31
C GLY A 151 -3.37 -3.36 1.87
N GLN A 152 -2.05 -3.24 1.64
CA GLN A 152 -1.47 -3.32 0.30
C GLN A 152 -0.86 -4.69 -0.02
N SER A 153 -0.09 -5.28 0.90
CA SER A 153 0.54 -6.58 0.72
C SER A 153 1.06 -7.17 2.02
N ASN A 154 0.99 -8.50 2.15
CA ASN A 154 1.65 -9.25 3.24
C ASN A 154 3.17 -9.39 3.02
N LYS A 155 3.69 -9.00 1.85
CA LYS A 155 5.12 -9.04 1.53
C LYS A 155 5.73 -7.63 1.66
N PRO A 156 7.00 -7.49 2.09
CA PRO A 156 7.66 -6.19 2.14
C PRO A 156 7.71 -5.49 0.77
N LEU A 157 7.21 -4.27 0.72
CA LEU A 157 7.18 -3.40 -0.46
C LEU A 157 8.26 -2.32 -0.35
N ARG A 158 8.87 -1.93 -1.48
CA ARG A 158 9.87 -0.85 -1.51
C ARG A 158 9.27 0.48 -1.04
N VAL A 159 9.93 1.13 -0.10
CA VAL A 159 9.59 2.47 0.37
C VAL A 159 10.83 3.36 0.25
N CYS A 160 10.63 4.67 0.16
CA CYS A 160 11.75 5.60 0.32
C CYS A 160 12.24 5.59 1.77
N LEU A 161 13.44 6.11 2.00
CA LEU A 161 14.04 6.17 3.34
C LEU A 161 13.16 6.96 4.31
N ASP A 162 12.66 8.14 3.92
CA ASP A 162 11.77 8.97 4.75
C ASP A 162 10.52 8.20 5.20
N CYS A 163 9.88 7.45 4.29
CA CYS A 163 8.72 6.61 4.64
C CYS A 163 9.11 5.44 5.52
N TYR A 164 10.27 4.82 5.30
CA TYR A 164 10.75 3.74 6.14
C TYR A 164 10.92 4.22 7.58
N ASP A 165 11.62 5.34 7.77
CA ASP A 165 11.89 5.90 9.09
C ASP A 165 10.58 6.24 9.81
N ASN A 166 9.67 6.96 9.15
CA ASN A 166 8.35 7.30 9.71
C ASN A 166 7.54 6.06 10.10
N LEU A 167 7.45 5.05 9.21
CA LEU A 167 6.70 3.82 9.48
C LEU A 167 7.32 3.00 10.61
N THR A 168 8.65 2.96 10.71
CA THR A 168 9.33 2.27 11.81
C THR A 168 9.12 2.97 13.15
N SER A 169 9.14 4.30 13.19
CA SER A 169 8.82 5.08 14.40
C SER A 169 7.39 4.83 14.85
N MET A 170 6.41 4.94 13.95
CA MET A 170 5.00 4.65 14.24
C MET A 170 4.78 3.23 14.79
N LYS A 171 5.49 2.23 14.24
CA LYS A 171 5.40 0.85 14.73
C LYS A 171 5.96 0.69 16.16
N ARG A 172 7.03 1.42 16.50
CA ARG A 172 7.62 1.39 17.86
C ARG A 172 6.70 2.07 18.87
N ASP A 173 6.10 3.21 18.49
CA ASP A 173 5.21 3.96 19.37
C ASP A 173 3.92 3.18 19.65
N GLY A 174 3.36 2.51 18.64
CA GLY A 174 2.24 1.59 18.82
C GLY A 174 2.57 0.44 19.79
N ASN A 175 3.75 -0.17 19.67
CA ASN A 175 4.19 -1.23 20.58
C ASN A 175 4.41 -0.74 22.01
N LYS A 176 4.91 0.49 22.21
CA LYS A 176 5.07 1.08 23.55
C LYS A 176 3.73 1.39 24.21
N ALA A 177 2.75 1.89 23.45
CA ALA A 177 1.40 2.14 23.96
C ALA A 177 0.69 0.85 24.41
N LEU A 178 0.94 -0.28 23.73
CA LEU A 178 0.43 -1.60 24.11
C LEU A 178 1.16 -2.18 25.35
N ALA A 179 2.46 -1.91 25.51
CA ALA A 179 3.25 -2.41 26.64
C ALA A 179 3.06 -1.60 27.94
N GLY A 180 2.68 -0.33 27.86
CA GLY A 180 2.49 0.56 29.02
C GLY A 180 1.21 0.31 29.83
N ASN A 181 0.33 -0.61 29.40
CA ASN A 181 -0.98 -0.84 30.03
C ASN A 181 -1.00 -1.98 31.07
N ASN A 182 0.16 -2.53 31.45
CA ASN A 182 0.25 -3.68 32.38
C ASN A 182 0.72 -3.34 33.81
N ASN A 183 0.80 -2.07 34.21
CA ASN A 183 1.10 -1.73 35.61
C ASN A 183 -0.19 -1.55 36.43
N LYS A 184 -0.73 -2.68 36.91
CA LYS A 184 -1.61 -2.70 38.09
C LYS A 184 -0.72 -2.99 39.32
N PRO A 185 -0.84 -2.26 40.43
CA PRO A 185 0.02 -2.48 41.59
C PRO A 185 -0.32 -3.83 42.24
N ALA A 186 0.70 -4.64 42.49
CA ALA A 186 0.59 -5.90 43.21
C ALA A 186 0.32 -5.60 44.70
N ASN A 187 -0.76 -6.17 45.23
CA ASN A 187 -0.97 -6.29 46.67
C ASN A 187 -0.98 -7.79 47.03
N SER A 188 -0.26 -8.09 48.10
CA SER A 188 0.15 -9.38 48.66
C SER A 188 -0.98 -10.34 49.06
N THR A 189 -0.77 -11.66 48.89
CA THR A 189 -0.83 -12.67 49.98
C THR A 189 -0.35 -14.07 49.53
N GLU A 190 0.67 -14.54 50.24
CA GLU A 190 1.16 -15.88 50.62
C GLU A 190 0.54 -17.18 50.07
N SER A 191 1.38 -18.17 49.74
CA SER A 191 1.58 -19.38 50.56
C SER A 191 2.50 -20.44 49.90
N SER A 192 3.62 -20.71 50.58
CA SER A 192 4.27 -21.99 50.92
C SER A 192 4.48 -23.10 49.86
N GLY A 193 5.74 -23.47 49.67
CA GLY A 193 6.18 -24.73 49.06
C GLY A 193 7.70 -24.81 49.04
N GLU A 194 8.25 -25.44 50.07
CA GLU A 194 9.66 -25.80 50.24
C GLU A 194 10.07 -26.80 49.14
N ASP A 195 11.32 -26.71 48.64
CA ASP A 195 12.26 -27.83 48.69
C ASP A 195 13.59 -27.51 48.00
N ASP A 196 14.60 -28.13 48.58
CA ASP A 196 16.02 -27.82 48.66
C ASP A 196 16.86 -28.47 47.53
N SER A 197 18.12 -28.05 47.45
CA SER A 197 19.30 -28.75 46.94
C SER A 197 19.79 -28.49 45.50
N GLY A 198 21.05 -28.02 45.44
CA GLY A 198 22.02 -28.52 44.46
C GLY A 198 22.82 -27.45 43.73
N ASP A 199 23.89 -26.95 44.36
CA ASP A 199 25.05 -26.38 43.66
C ASP A 199 25.65 -27.43 42.70
N ASP A 200 26.09 -27.01 41.53
CA ASP A 200 27.34 -27.47 40.91
C ASP A 200 27.71 -26.51 39.77
N GLU A 201 28.76 -25.75 40.03
CA GLU A 201 29.55 -25.01 39.05
C GLU A 201 30.50 -26.03 38.38
N GLU A 202 30.54 -26.12 37.04
CA GLU A 202 31.83 -26.30 36.37
C GLU A 202 31.82 -25.92 34.88
N THR A 203 32.86 -25.16 34.56
CA THR A 203 33.40 -24.77 33.26
C THR A 203 33.62 -25.93 32.30
N LEU A 204 33.51 -25.70 30.97
CA LEU A 204 34.42 -26.33 30.00
C LEU A 204 34.55 -25.47 28.72
N LYS A 205 35.82 -25.32 28.32
CA LYS A 205 36.34 -24.67 27.11
C LYS A 205 36.38 -25.64 25.93
N ASP A 206 36.39 -25.05 24.73
CA ASP A 206 37.13 -25.41 23.51
C ASP A 206 37.39 -26.90 23.18
N ASN A 207 36.93 -27.36 22.01
CA ASN A 207 37.82 -27.55 20.85
C ASN A 207 37.12 -28.10 19.59
N GLU A 208 37.47 -27.43 18.49
CA GLU A 208 37.81 -27.87 17.13
C GLU A 208 37.60 -29.32 16.62
N THR A 209 37.18 -29.35 15.34
CA THR A 209 37.53 -30.27 14.22
C THR A 209 36.99 -31.70 14.17
N HIS A 210 36.24 -32.02 13.10
CA HIS A 210 36.78 -32.89 12.03
C HIS A 210 35.93 -32.84 10.75
N ASP A 211 36.65 -32.83 9.63
CA ASP A 211 36.20 -33.09 8.26
C ASP A 211 35.77 -34.56 8.06
N GLU A 212 34.80 -34.78 7.16
CA GLU A 212 34.92 -35.61 5.95
C GLU A 212 33.84 -35.21 4.92
#